data_AF-A0A644YRX2-F1
#
_entry.id   AF-A0A644YRX2-F1
#
_cell.length_a   1.000
_cell.length_b   1.000
_cell.length_c   1.000
_cell.angle_alpha   90.00
_cell.angle_beta   90.00
_cell.angle_gamma   90.00
#
_symmetry.space_group_name_H-M   'P 1'
#
loop_
_entity.id
_entity.type
_entity.pdbx_description
1 polymer ?
#
loop_
_entity_poly.entity_id
_entity_poly.type
_entity_poly.pdbx_seq_one_letter_code
_entity_poly.pdbx_strand_id
1 'polypeptide(L)'
;MLRDRRVLSEDGLVVVVLTVDFRNKDLLAGPDILSRGFIYMRESGDLIHEAQAIVRQDVLSLLKGADAVTEKKLKDTVTNAIQPYLYEKTERRPMIVPVIMGV
;
A
#
# COMPACT_ATOMS: atom_id res chain seq x y z
N MET A 1 -1.43 17.37 15.99
CA MET A 1 -1.49 16.85 17.38
C MET A 1 -2.89 16.32 17.73
N LEU A 2 -3.94 17.15 17.88
CA LEU A 2 -5.31 16.64 18.15
C LEU A 2 -6.09 16.19 16.90
N ARG A 3 -5.82 16.83 15.76
CA ARG A 3 -6.51 16.57 14.49
C ARG A 3 -6.14 15.20 13.90
N ASP A 4 -4.87 14.81 14.01
CA ASP A 4 -4.36 13.51 13.56
C ASP A 4 -5.00 12.34 14.35
N ARG A 5 -5.26 12.53 15.65
CA ARG A 5 -5.92 11.52 16.49
C ARG A 5 -7.39 11.28 16.11
N ARG A 6 -8.07 12.26 15.53
CA ARG A 6 -9.50 12.16 15.21
C ARG A 6 -9.74 11.36 13.92
N VAL A 7 -8.90 11.56 12.91
CA VAL A 7 -8.92 10.77 11.65
C VAL A 7 -8.55 9.30 11.92
N LEU A 8 -7.63 9.05 12.87
CA LEU A 8 -7.22 7.69 13.26
C LEU A 8 -8.32 6.87 13.97
N SER A 9 -9.31 7.53 14.58
CA SER A 9 -10.34 6.84 15.37
C SER A 9 -11.51 6.28 14.55
N GLU A 10 -11.74 6.71 13.31
CA GLU A 10 -12.94 6.33 12.52
C GLU A 10 -12.61 5.50 11.27
N ASP A 11 -11.51 5.79 10.55
CA ASP A 11 -11.21 5.11 9.27
C ASP A 11 -10.14 4.01 9.39
N GLY A 12 -9.36 3.98 10.48
CA GLY A 12 -8.29 3.01 10.68
C GLY A 12 -7.05 3.23 9.80
N LEU A 13 -6.12 2.30 9.89
CA LEU A 13 -4.79 2.36 9.28
C LEU A 13 -4.54 1.12 8.41
N VAL A 14 -3.90 1.34 7.26
CA VAL A 14 -3.34 0.30 6.41
C VAL A 14 -1.85 0.58 6.19
N VAL A 15 -1.01 -0.40 6.54
CA VAL A 15 0.44 -0.35 6.31
C VAL A 15 0.74 -1.30 5.15
N VAL A 16 1.49 -0.81 4.16
CA VAL A 16 1.93 -1.61 3.02
C VAL A 16 3.44 -1.68 3.02
N VAL A 17 4.00 -2.88 3.11
CA VAL A 17 5.44 -3.11 3.23
C VAL A 17 5.97 -3.76 1.95
N LEU A 18 7.06 -3.21 1.43
CA LEU A 18 7.71 -3.63 0.19
C LEU A 18 9.23 -3.65 0.38
N THR A 19 9.90 -4.64 -0.21
CA THR A 19 11.36 -4.63 -0.35
C THR A 19 11.73 -4.56 -1.83
N VAL A 20 12.49 -3.53 -2.21
CA VAL A 20 12.80 -3.21 -3.61
C VAL A 20 14.30 -3.10 -3.79
N ASP A 21 14.80 -3.74 -4.85
CA ASP A 21 16.14 -3.48 -5.39
C ASP A 21 16.03 -2.40 -6.46
N PHE A 22 16.43 -1.18 -6.11
CA PHE A 22 16.33 -0.04 -7.01
C PHE A 22 17.31 -0.11 -8.18
N ARG A 23 18.41 -0.86 -8.03
CA ARG A 23 19.46 -0.98 -9.05
C ARG A 23 19.04 -1.97 -10.13
N ASN A 24 18.52 -3.12 -9.71
CA ASN A 24 18.05 -4.17 -10.59
C ASN A 24 16.59 -4.02 -11.01
N LYS A 25 15.89 -2.99 -10.49
CA LYS A 25 14.47 -2.71 -10.78
C LYS A 25 13.58 -3.91 -10.44
N ASP A 26 13.82 -4.51 -9.28
CA ASP A 26 13.15 -5.74 -8.86
C ASP A 26 12.41 -5.59 -7.53
N LEU A 27 11.31 -6.32 -7.38
CA LEU A 27 10.53 -6.42 -6.15
C LEU A 27 10.93 -7.70 -5.42
N LEU A 28 11.83 -7.57 -4.45
CA LEU A 28 12.39 -8.71 -3.72
C LEU A 28 11.40 -9.36 -2.76
N ALA A 29 10.52 -8.57 -2.14
CA ALA A 29 9.51 -9.05 -1.20
C ALA A 29 8.28 -8.13 -1.11
N GLY A 30 7.17 -8.70 -0.65
CA GLY A 30 5.87 -8.03 -0.54
C GLY A 30 5.08 -7.98 -1.86
N PRO A 31 4.09 -7.09 -2.00
CA PRO A 31 3.53 -6.23 -0.94
C PRO A 31 2.88 -7.02 0.18
N ASP A 32 3.24 -6.72 1.42
CA ASP A 32 2.56 -7.22 2.61
C ASP A 32 1.68 -6.12 3.19
N ILE A 33 0.41 -6.44 3.47
CA ILE A 33 -0.58 -5.47 3.95
C ILE A 33 -0.95 -5.81 5.38
N LEU A 34 -0.80 -4.84 6.29
CA LEU A 34 -1.27 -4.91 7.67
C LEU A 34 -2.36 -3.88 7.89
N SER A 35 -3.41 -4.25 8.62
CA SER A 35 -4.51 -3.34 8.94
C SER A 35 -4.77 -3.25 10.44
N ARG A 36 -5.12 -2.06 10.91
CA ARG A 36 -5.55 -1.81 12.30
C ARG A 36 -6.74 -0.85 12.32
N GLY A 37 -7.85 -1.25 12.92
CA GLY A 37 -9.06 -0.42 13.02
C GLY A 37 -9.80 -0.18 11.70
N PHE A 38 -9.32 -0.75 10.59
CA PHE A 38 -9.95 -0.66 9.28
C PHE A 38 -10.58 -2.02 8.90
N ILE A 39 -9.76 -3.04 8.67
CA ILE A 39 -10.22 -4.38 8.26
C ILE A 39 -9.68 -5.45 9.21
N TYR A 40 -10.54 -6.40 9.60
CA TYR A 40 -10.12 -7.58 10.37
C TYR A 40 -9.70 -8.70 9.40
N MET A 41 -8.42 -9.07 9.42
CA MET A 41 -7.82 -10.01 8.45
C MET A 41 -8.52 -11.37 8.32
N ARG A 42 -9.25 -11.81 9.35
CA ARG A 42 -9.95 -13.11 9.35
C ARG A 42 -11.18 -13.15 8.44
N GLU A 43 -11.83 -12.02 8.21
CA GLU A 43 -13.10 -11.93 7.46
C GLU A 43 -12.90 -11.34 6.05
N SER A 44 -11.71 -10.81 5.78
CA SER A 44 -11.43 -10.04 4.56
C SER A 44 -10.15 -10.48 3.86
N GLY A 45 -9.83 -11.77 3.97
CA GLY A 45 -8.68 -12.36 3.29
C GLY A 45 -8.67 -12.02 1.80
N ASP A 46 -9.78 -12.20 1.10
CA ASP A 46 -9.88 -11.94 -0.34
C ASP A 46 -9.62 -10.47 -0.69
N LEU A 47 -10.17 -9.53 0.09
CA LEU A 47 -9.94 -8.10 -0.10
C LEU A 47 -8.45 -7.75 0.04
N ILE A 48 -7.78 -8.33 1.03
CA ILE A 48 -6.34 -8.12 1.23
C ILE A 48 -5.54 -8.71 0.08
N HIS A 49 -5.85 -9.94 -0.36
CA HIS A 49 -5.15 -10.57 -1.48
C HIS A 49 -5.31 -9.78 -2.79
N GLU A 50 -6.51 -9.28 -3.07
CA GLU A 50 -6.77 -8.41 -4.23
C GLU A 50 -6.00 -7.09 -4.12
N ALA A 51 -6.00 -6.43 -2.95
CA ALA A 51 -5.22 -5.23 -2.73
C ALA A 51 -3.70 -5.48 -2.92
N GLN A 52 -3.19 -6.61 -2.44
CA GLN A 52 -1.80 -7.02 -2.66
C GLN A 52 -1.50 -7.22 -4.16
N ALA A 53 -2.41 -7.86 -4.90
CA ALA A 53 -2.27 -8.06 -6.34
C ALA A 53 -2.23 -6.73 -7.11
N ILE A 54 -3.12 -5.79 -6.77
CA ILE A 54 -3.16 -4.44 -7.35
C ILE A 54 -1.83 -3.71 -7.11
N VAL A 55 -1.36 -3.64 -5.87
CA VAL A 55 -0.07 -2.99 -5.55
C VAL A 55 1.07 -3.64 -6.30
N ARG A 56 1.12 -4.97 -6.31
CA ARG A 56 2.20 -5.72 -6.96
C ARG A 56 2.25 -5.39 -8.45
N GLN A 57 1.10 -5.38 -9.13
CA GLN A 57 1.04 -5.08 -10.56
C GLN A 57 1.56 -3.67 -10.87
N ASP A 58 1.11 -2.66 -10.11
CA ASP A 58 1.47 -1.27 -10.35
C ASP A 58 2.94 -0.98 -10.02
N VAL A 59 3.44 -1.57 -8.93
CA VAL A 59 4.87 -1.48 -8.55
C VAL A 59 5.76 -2.13 -9.60
N LEU A 60 5.43 -3.34 -10.05
CA LEU A 60 6.21 -4.01 -11.10
C LEU A 60 6.19 -3.24 -12.42
N SER A 61 5.06 -2.63 -12.76
CA SER A 61 4.92 -1.80 -13.95
C SER A 61 5.79 -0.54 -13.86
N LEU A 62 5.81 0.11 -12.69
CA LEU A 62 6.66 1.26 -12.42
C LEU A 62 8.16 0.89 -12.50
N LEU A 63 8.55 -0.22 -11.87
CA LEU A 63 9.96 -0.68 -11.85
C LEU A 63 10.47 -1.01 -13.25
N LYS A 64 9.65 -1.64 -14.09
CA LYS A 64 10.00 -1.96 -15.49
C LYS A 64 10.05 -0.73 -16.41
N GLY A 65 9.60 0.43 -15.94
CA GLY A 65 9.66 1.68 -16.70
C GLY A 65 11.09 2.09 -17.09
N ALA A 66 11.21 2.93 -18.11
CA ALA A 66 12.50 3.42 -18.58
C ALA A 66 13.21 4.30 -17.53
N ASP A 67 12.44 5.14 -16.83
CA ASP A 67 12.97 6.11 -15.87
C ASP A 67 13.54 5.48 -14.61
N ALA A 68 14.38 6.26 -13.91
CA ALA A 68 14.78 5.95 -12.55
C ALA A 68 13.56 6.04 -11.61
N VAL A 69 13.39 5.01 -10.79
CA VAL A 69 12.33 4.95 -9.77
C VAL A 69 12.89 5.47 -8.46
N THR A 70 12.17 6.40 -7.83
CA THR A 70 12.51 6.92 -6.51
C THR A 70 11.58 6.30 -5.46
N GLU A 71 12.05 6.26 -4.21
CA GLU A 71 11.23 5.82 -3.09
C GLU A 71 9.92 6.62 -2.98
N LYS A 72 9.97 7.94 -3.25
CA LYS A 72 8.79 8.80 -3.28
C LYS A 72 7.77 8.33 -4.34
N LYS A 73 8.23 8.07 -5.57
CA LYS A 73 7.35 7.57 -6.64
C LYS A 73 6.69 6.24 -6.23
N LEU A 74 7.42 5.32 -5.60
CA LEU A 74 6.84 4.08 -5.09
C LEU A 74 5.78 4.32 -4.03
N LYS A 75 6.05 5.17 -3.03
CA LYS A 75 5.07 5.51 -1.99
C LYS A 75 3.79 6.11 -2.58
N ASP A 76 3.93 7.01 -3.55
CA ASP A 76 2.81 7.63 -4.26
C ASP A 76 2.03 6.58 -5.06
N THR A 77 2.71 5.70 -5.81
CA THR A 77 2.09 4.60 -6.58
C THR A 77 1.31 3.65 -5.68
N VAL A 78 1.89 3.19 -4.57
CA VAL A 78 1.23 2.27 -3.63
C VAL A 78 -0.05 2.89 -3.07
N THR A 79 0.02 4.16 -2.65
CA THR A 79 -1.12 4.87 -2.06
C THR A 79 -2.24 5.04 -3.10
N ASN A 80 -1.89 5.51 -4.30
CA ASN A 80 -2.85 5.76 -5.37
C ASN A 80 -3.48 4.47 -5.92
N ALA A 81 -2.75 3.35 -5.89
CA ALA A 81 -3.24 2.07 -6.38
C ALA A 81 -4.35 1.49 -5.50
N ILE A 82 -4.18 1.49 -4.17
CA ILE A 82 -5.13 0.82 -3.27
C ILE A 82 -6.23 1.72 -2.75
N GLN A 83 -6.01 3.03 -2.66
CA GLN A 83 -6.99 3.92 -2.04
C GLN A 83 -8.37 3.90 -2.73
N PRO A 84 -8.47 3.88 -4.07
CA PRO A 84 -9.75 3.76 -4.75
C PRO A 84 -10.42 2.40 -4.51
N TYR A 85 -9.63 1.32 -4.57
CA TYR A 85 -10.12 -0.04 -4.35
C TYR A 85 -10.70 -0.22 -2.94
N LEU A 86 -9.96 0.22 -1.92
CA LEU A 86 -10.42 0.15 -0.53
C LEU A 86 -11.70 0.97 -0.33
N TYR A 87 -11.77 2.17 -0.90
CA TYR A 87 -12.97 3.00 -0.81
C TYR A 87 -14.17 2.34 -1.50
N GLU A 88 -14.00 1.78 -2.70
CA GLU A 88 -15.07 1.08 -3.43
C GLU A 88 -15.60 -0.14 -2.66
N LYS A 89 -14.72 -0.92 -2.01
CA LYS A 89 -15.13 -2.14 -1.29
C LYS A 89 -15.69 -1.87 0.09
N THR A 90 -15.29 -0.78 0.75
CA THR A 90 -15.62 -0.57 2.17
C THR A 90 -16.27 0.77 2.50
N GLU A 91 -16.40 1.68 1.54
CA GLU A 91 -16.90 3.07 1.73
C GLU A 91 -16.16 3.84 2.85
N ARG A 92 -14.88 3.49 3.06
CA ARG A 92 -14.02 4.04 4.12
C ARG A 92 -12.66 4.41 3.54
N ARG A 93 -12.01 5.41 4.13
CA ARG A 93 -10.74 5.96 3.63
C ARG A 93 -9.64 5.85 4.68
N PRO A 94 -9.06 4.64 4.87
CA PRO A 94 -8.02 4.46 5.86
C PRO A 94 -6.80 5.31 5.51
N MET A 95 -6.03 5.68 6.54
CA MET A 95 -4.70 6.22 6.32
C MET A 95 -3.81 5.10 5.77
N ILE A 96 -3.20 5.33 4.61
CA ILE A 96 -2.26 4.39 3.97
C ILE A 96 -0.84 4.84 4.30
N VAL A 97 -0.04 3.93 4.87
CA VAL A 97 1.36 4.17 5.23
C VAL A 97 2.25 3.18 4.46
N PRO A 98 2.79 3.58 3.31
CA PRO A 98 3.73 2.76 2.56
C PRO A 98 5.12 2.79 3.20
N VAL A 99 5.67 1.61 3.47
CA VAL A 99 7.01 1.39 4.02
C VAL A 99 7.84 0.68 2.97
N ILE A 100 8.84 1.37 2.44
CA ILE A 100 9.72 0.86 1.37
C ILE A 100 11.08 0.57 1.99
N MET A 101 11.51 -0.70 1.93
CA MET A 101 12.87 -1.10 2.24
C MET A 101 13.66 -1.18 0.92
N GLY A 102 14.64 -0.30 0.77
CA GLY A 102 15.56 -0.34 -0.37
C GLY A 102 16.80 -1.17 -0.05
N VAL A 103 17.25 -1.97 -1.01
CA VAL A 103 18.60 -2.55 -1.03
C VAL A 103 19.40 -2.05 -2.23
#